data_AF-A0A2G6H997-F1
#
_entry.id   AF-A0A2G6H997-F1
#
_cell.length_a   1.000
_cell.length_b   1.000
_cell.length_c   1.000
_cell.angle_alpha   90.00
_cell.angle_beta   90.00
_cell.angle_gamma   90.00
#
_symmetry.space_group_name_H-M   'P 1'
#
loop_
_entity.id
_entity.type
_entity.pdbx_description
1 polymer ?
#
loop_
_entity_poly.entity_id
_entity_poly.type
_entity_poly.pdbx_seq_one_letter_code
_entity_poly.pdbx_strand_id
1 'polypeptide(L)' 'MNYVQDINQLDMNKVYSYADYLLWKFKERVELFKGKIFEMSPAPSTKHQRISSFLHGELHFLFKNHSCELFSAP' A
#
# COMPACT_ATOMS: atom_id res chain seq x y z
N MET A 1 -9.49 20.32 10.74
CA MET A 1 -9.70 19.23 9.77
C MET A 1 -10.14 17.99 10.53
N ASN A 2 -11.11 17.24 10.03
CA ASN A 2 -11.64 16.06 10.69
C ASN A 2 -10.98 14.81 10.10
N TYR A 3 -10.36 14.00 10.95
CA TYR A 3 -9.74 12.74 10.55
C TYR A 3 -10.80 11.65 10.41
N VAL A 4 -10.62 10.76 9.44
CA VAL A 4 -11.42 9.54 9.28
C VAL A 4 -10.77 8.45 10.11
N GLN A 5 -11.47 7.91 11.11
CA GLN A 5 -10.91 6.93 12.05
C GLN A 5 -11.42 5.50 11.84
N ASP A 6 -12.43 5.33 10.98
CA ASP A 6 -13.04 4.04 10.68
C ASP A 6 -13.28 3.96 9.16
N ILE A 7 -12.89 2.84 8.55
CA ILE A 7 -13.06 2.59 7.12
C ILE A 7 -14.53 2.66 6.69
N ASN A 8 -15.47 2.33 7.58
CA ASN A 8 -16.92 2.37 7.31
C ASN A 8 -17.48 3.79 7.14
N GLN A 9 -16.70 4.83 7.45
CA GLN A 9 -17.04 6.22 7.18
C GLN A 9 -16.79 6.61 5.71
N LEU A 10 -16.13 5.75 4.94
CA LEU A 10 -15.83 5.98 3.53
C LEU A 10 -17.00 5.51 2.65
N ASP A 11 -17.25 6.26 1.58
CA ASP A 11 -18.20 5.96 0.53
C ASP A 11 -17.46 5.28 -0.64
N MET A 12 -17.73 3.99 -0.83
CA MET A 12 -17.12 3.17 -1.90
C MET A 12 -17.45 3.67 -3.32
N ASN A 13 -18.52 4.45 -3.49
CA ASN A 13 -18.91 5.01 -4.78
C ASN A 13 -18.30 6.39 -5.05
N LYS A 14 -17.71 7.04 -4.04
CA LYS A 14 -17.04 8.34 -4.20
C LYS A 14 -15.72 8.21 -4.97
N VAL A 15 -15.19 9.34 -5.43
CA VAL A 15 -13.81 9.46 -5.92
C VAL A 15 -13.03 10.28 -4.91
N TYR A 16 -11.93 9.73 -4.42
CA TYR A 16 -11.06 10.35 -3.43
C TYR A 16 -9.78 10.86 -4.07
N SER A 17 -9.30 12.00 -3.57
CA SER A 17 -7.99 12.55 -3.89
C SER A 17 -6.92 12.05 -2.92
N TYR A 18 -5.65 12.27 -3.27
CA TYR A 18 -4.54 12.02 -2.35
C TYR A 18 -4.65 12.86 -1.05
N ALA A 19 -5.19 14.08 -1.13
CA ALA A 19 -5.40 14.92 0.04
C ALA A 19 -6.44 14.32 0.99
N ASP A 20 -7.51 13.70 0.46
CA ASP A 20 -8.49 12.99 1.28
C ASP A 20 -7.85 11.80 2.00
N TYR A 21 -7.04 11.00 1.28
CA TYR A 21 -6.33 9.83 1.81
C TYR A 21 -5.43 10.18 3.02
N LEU A 22 -4.75 11.33 2.98
CA LEU A 22 -3.88 11.77 4.08
C LEU A 22 -4.62 12.03 5.40
N LEU A 23 -5.94 12.23 5.35
CA LEU A 23 -6.79 12.43 6.53
C LEU A 23 -7.27 11.11 7.15
N TRP A 24 -6.96 9.97 6.53
CA TRP A 24 -7.38 8.66 7.01
C TRP A 24 -6.41 8.15 8.08
N LYS A 25 -6.96 7.74 9.22
CA LYS A 25 -6.24 7.34 10.45
C LYS A 25 -6.82 6.05 11.05
N PHE A 26 -7.30 5.15 10.20
CA PHE A 26 -7.69 3.78 10.57
C PHE A 26 -6.52 2.80 10.34
N LYS A 27 -6.66 1.55 10.83
CA LYS A 27 -5.56 0.56 10.87
C LYS A 27 -5.46 -0.26 9.58
N GLU A 28 -6.59 -0.46 8.92
CA GLU A 28 -6.75 -1.16 7.67
C GLU A 28 -5.94 -0.47 6.56
N ARG A 29 -5.43 -1.25 5.61
CA ARG A 29 -4.73 -0.71 4.45
C ARG A 29 -5.63 -0.80 3.23
N VAL A 30 -5.70 0.30 2.50
CA VAL A 30 -6.48 0.42 1.26
C VAL A 30 -5.63 1.06 0.18
N GLU A 31 -5.92 0.68 -1.06
CA GLU A 31 -5.31 1.26 -2.25
C GLU A 31 -6.31 2.19 -2.95
N LEU A 32 -5.81 3.28 -3.52
CA LEU A 32 -6.60 4.18 -4.35
C LEU A 32 -6.21 4.03 -5.82
N PHE A 33 -7.02 3.30 -6.59
CA PHE A 33 -6.86 3.22 -8.04
C PHE A 33 -7.82 4.19 -8.72
N LYS A 34 -7.27 5.23 -9.35
CA LYS A 34 -8.04 6.32 -9.98
C LYS A 34 -9.06 6.95 -9.00
N GLY A 35 -8.67 7.06 -7.73
CA GLY A 35 -9.51 7.59 -6.65
C GLY A 35 -10.62 6.67 -6.16
N LYS A 36 -10.69 5.42 -6.63
CA LYS A 36 -11.58 4.39 -6.10
C LYS A 36 -10.86 3.54 -5.05
N ILE A 37 -11.57 3.20 -3.97
CA ILE A 37 -11.05 2.41 -2.86
C ILE A 37 -11.04 0.94 -3.26
N PHE A 38 -9.88 0.30 -3.08
CA PHE A 38 -9.71 -1.13 -3.17
C PHE A 38 -9.12 -1.63 -1.86
N GLU A 39 -9.66 -2.74 -1.36
CA GLU A 39 -9.06 -3.44 -0.24
C GLU A 39 -7.73 -4.06 -0.69
N MET A 40 -6.70 -3.98 0.14
CA MET A 40 -5.51 -4.82 -0.02
C MET A 40 -5.89 -6.29 0.27
N SER A 41 -6.47 -6.94 -0.73
CA SER A 41 -6.96 -8.33 -0.67
C SER A 41 -5.98 -9.30 -1.35
N PRO A 42 -5.89 -10.56 -0.88
CA PRO A 42 -5.85 -11.03 0.50
C PRO A 42 -4.40 -11.07 1.03
N ALA A 43 -4.23 -11.52 2.28
CA ALA A 43 -2.90 -11.76 2.85
C ALA A 43 -2.02 -12.58 1.88
N PRO A 44 -0.81 -12.11 1.56
CA PRO A 44 0.03 -12.74 0.55
C PRO A 44 0.38 -14.17 0.93
N SER A 45 0.15 -15.11 0.03
CA SER A 45 0.49 -16.53 0.25
C SER A 45 1.99 -16.72 0.51
N THR A 46 2.38 -17.79 1.20
CA THR A 46 3.80 -18.15 1.37
C THR A 46 4.54 -18.26 0.03
N LYS A 47 3.85 -18.70 -1.03
CA LYS A 47 4.41 -18.73 -2.39
C LYS A 47 4.70 -17.32 -2.91
N HIS A 48 3.76 -16.40 -2.76
CA HIS A 48 3.94 -14.99 -3.12
C HIS A 48 5.13 -14.39 -2.35
N GLN A 49 5.19 -14.61 -1.04
CA GLN A 49 6.27 -14.10 -0.19
C GLN A 49 7.64 -14.64 -0.59
N ARG A 50 7.76 -15.95 -0.87
CA ARG A 50 9.04 -16.53 -1.35
C ARG A 50 9.54 -15.88 -2.64
N ILE A 51 8.66 -15.69 -3.62
CA ILE A 51 9.03 -15.08 -4.91
C ILE A 51 9.39 -13.61 -4.71
N SER A 52 8.57 -12.85 -3.97
CA SER A 52 8.81 -11.43 -3.68
C SER A 52 10.14 -11.22 -2.95
N SER A 53 10.42 -12.04 -1.92
CA SER A 53 11.68 -11.96 -1.16
C SER A 53 12.90 -12.29 -2.00
N PHE A 54 12.81 -13.28 -2.90
CA PHE A 54 13.91 -13.61 -3.81
C PHE A 54 14.22 -12.43 -4.74
N LEU A 55 13.20 -11.88 -5.41
CA LEU A 55 13.36 -10.72 -6.30
C LEU A 55 13.89 -9.50 -5.56
N HIS A 56 13.37 -9.23 -4.37
CA HIS A 56 13.85 -8.13 -3.54
C HIS A 56 15.32 -8.31 -3.14
N GLY A 57 15.76 -9.54 -2.85
CA GLY A 57 17.17 -9.84 -2.55
C GLY A 57 18.11 -9.55 -3.71
N GLU A 58 17.75 -10.00 -4.92
CA GLU A 58 18.54 -9.74 -6.15
C GLU A 58 18.64 -8.23 -6.43
N LEU A 59 17.53 -7.51 -6.31
CA LEU A 59 17.50 -6.06 -6.49
C LEU A 59 18.30 -5.34 -5.39
N HIS A 60 18.16 -5.76 -4.14
CA HIS A 60 18.89 -5.15 -3.02
C HIS A 60 20.39 -5.27 -3.23
N PHE A 61 20.88 -6.44 -3.65
CA PHE A 61 22.30 -6.63 -3.94
C PHE A 61 22.80 -5.68 -5.03
N LEU A 62 22.03 -5.53 -6.11
CA LEU A 62 22.35 -4.60 -7.20
C LEU A 62 22.40 -3.14 -6.71
N PHE A 63 21.41 -2.72 -5.93
CA PHE A 63 21.27 -1.31 -5.52
C PHE A 63 22.04 -0.93 -4.25
N LYS A 64 22.67 -1.89 -3.54
CA LYS A 64 23.32 -1.67 -2.22
C LYS A 64 24.34 -0.53 -2.19
N ASN A 65 25.06 -0.28 -3.30
CA ASN A 65 26.08 0.77 -3.41
C ASN A 65 25.63 1.95 -4.29
N HIS A 66 24.34 2.05 -4.59
CA HIS A 66 23.75 3.17 -5.31
C HIS A 66 23.14 4.18 -4.34
N SER A 67 22.88 5.40 -4.82
CA SER A 67 22.22 6.45 -4.05
C SER A 67 20.71 6.23 -3.87
N CYS A 68 20.15 5.17 -4.46
CA CYS A 68 18.72 4.88 -4.43
C CYS A 68 18.40 3.87 -3.32
N GLU A 69 17.22 4.02 -2.71
CA GLU A 69 16.73 3.11 -1.67
C GLU A 69 15.67 2.15 -2.25
N LEU A 70 15.78 0.87 -1.88
CA LEU A 70 14.82 -0.17 -2.27
C LEU A 70 13.88 -0.49 -1.11
N PHE A 71 12.57 -0.49 -1.38
CA PHE A 71 11.54 -0.83 -0.41
C PHE A 71 10.77 -2.08 -0.88
N SER A 72 10.37 -2.93 0.06
CA SER A 72 9.48 -4.05 -0.22
C SER A 72 8.05 -3.56 -0.44
N ALA A 73 7.35 -4.15 -1.41
CA ALA A 73 5.91 -3.94 -1.55
C ALA A 73 5.18 -4.40 -0.26
N PRO A 74 4.16 -3.64 0.19
CA PRO A 74 3.41 -3.93 1.41
C PRO A 74 2.51 -5.16 1.32
#